data_AF-A0A382L811-F1
#
_entry.id   AF-A0A382L811-F1
#
_cell.length_a   1.000
_cell.length_b   1.000
_cell.length_c   1.000
_cell.angle_alpha   90.00
_cell.angle_beta   90.00
_cell.angle_gamma   90.00
#
_symmetry.space_group_name_H-M   'P 1'
#
loop_
_entity.id
_entity.type
_entity.pdbx_description
1 polymer ?
#
loop_
_entity_poly.entity_id
_entity_poly.type
_entity_poly.pdbx_seq_one_letter_code
_entity_poly.pdbx_strand_id
1 'polypeptide(L)'
;MLSYSGILTAAGYSSRMGSLKALLPWKGTTLIRHQVSALRDGGCSEVVVVVGYRSQDIKTELSDQEIVFVENPNYQSGRVSSIKAGIEASSTKSRGFVLLGVDQPRTISIVSELLRAHIENDSLLTSPRYQG
;
A
#
# COMPACT_ATOMS: atom_id res chain seq x y z
N MET A 1 -12.23 7.87 -16.50
CA MET A 1 -11.24 6.80 -16.25
C MET A 1 -11.70 6.01 -15.04
N LEU A 2 -11.55 4.68 -15.02
CA LEU A 2 -11.89 3.90 -13.82
C LEU A 2 -10.90 4.25 -12.69
N SER A 3 -11.41 4.49 -11.48
CA SER A 3 -10.62 4.88 -10.32
C SER A 3 -10.34 3.66 -9.45
N TYR A 4 -9.09 3.42 -9.08
CA TYR A 4 -8.68 2.33 -8.18
C TYR A 4 -7.81 2.90 -7.06
N SER A 5 -8.05 2.44 -5.83
CA SER A 5 -7.28 2.88 -4.65
C SER A 5 -6.20 1.86 -4.31
N GLY A 6 -4.98 2.32 -4.10
CA GLY A 6 -3.89 1.51 -3.56
C GLY A 6 -3.91 1.54 -2.04
N ILE A 7 -4.03 0.39 -1.40
CA ILE A 7 -3.99 0.26 0.06
C ILE A 7 -2.63 -0.31 0.45
N LEU A 8 -1.83 0.51 1.11
CA LEU A 8 -0.51 0.14 1.61
C LEU A 8 -0.56 -0.09 3.12
N THR A 9 -0.41 -1.34 3.56
CA THR A 9 -0.37 -1.66 4.99
C THR A 9 1.05 -1.48 5.54
N ALA A 10 1.23 -0.53 6.46
CA ALA A 10 2.51 -0.16 7.07
C ALA A 10 2.46 -0.04 8.61
N ALA A 11 1.40 -0.54 9.25
CA ALA A 11 1.14 -0.35 10.68
C ALA A 11 1.96 -1.25 11.63
N GLY A 12 2.73 -2.20 11.10
CA GLY A 12 3.38 -3.26 11.87
C GLY A 12 4.65 -2.86 12.64
N TYR A 13 4.88 -3.50 13.79
CA TYR A 13 5.93 -3.18 14.76
C TYR A 13 7.38 -3.39 14.26
N SER A 14 7.58 -4.23 13.24
CA SER A 14 8.93 -4.60 12.75
C SER A 14 9.86 -5.18 13.83
N SER A 15 9.30 -5.84 14.84
CA SER A 15 9.99 -6.21 16.11
C SER A 15 11.28 -7.02 15.97
N ARG A 16 11.41 -7.85 14.93
CA ARG A 16 12.63 -8.66 14.69
C ARG A 16 13.77 -7.88 14.02
N MET A 17 13.48 -6.77 13.34
CA MET A 17 14.47 -6.00 12.58
C MET A 17 15.12 -4.86 13.38
N GLY A 18 14.62 -4.57 14.59
CA GLY A 18 15.12 -3.46 15.42
C GLY A 18 14.92 -2.06 14.84
N SER A 19 14.33 -1.96 13.65
CA SER A 19 14.08 -0.73 12.88
C SER A 19 12.73 -0.84 12.18
N LEU A 20 12.11 0.31 11.90
CA LEU A 20 10.81 0.33 11.23
C LEU A 20 11.00 -0.04 9.75
N LYS A 21 10.51 -1.22 9.33
CA LYS A 21 10.69 -1.74 7.97
C LYS A 21 10.34 -0.73 6.88
N ALA A 22 9.28 0.05 7.10
CA ALA A 22 8.80 1.08 6.19
C ALA A 22 9.87 2.13 5.86
N LEU A 23 10.78 2.43 6.79
CA LEU A 23 11.80 3.47 6.66
C LEU A 23 13.18 2.92 6.26
N LEU A 24 13.27 1.62 5.94
CA LEU A 24 14.53 1.05 5.48
C LEU A 24 14.94 1.65 4.13
N PRO A 25 16.24 1.93 3.90
CA PRO A 25 16.73 2.33 2.60
C PRO A 25 16.41 1.29 1.52
N TRP A 26 15.85 1.75 0.41
CA TRP A 26 15.49 0.91 -0.73
C TRP A 26 15.61 1.69 -2.03
N LYS A 27 16.51 1.25 -2.93
CA LYS A 27 16.71 1.84 -4.27
C LYS A 27 16.85 3.38 -4.28
N GLY A 28 17.64 3.93 -3.36
CA GLY A 28 17.89 5.38 -3.27
C GLY A 28 16.79 6.20 -2.58
N THR A 29 15.79 5.53 -2.00
CA THR A 29 14.72 6.14 -1.20
C THR A 29 14.43 5.28 0.03
N THR A 30 13.27 5.43 0.68
CA THR A 30 12.78 4.51 1.72
C THR A 30 11.80 3.48 1.13
N LEU A 31 11.65 2.34 1.80
CA LEU A 31 10.75 1.29 1.34
C LEU A 31 9.29 1.77 1.20
N ILE A 32 8.83 2.62 2.13
CA ILE A 32 7.49 3.22 2.06
C ILE A 32 7.34 4.15 0.85
N ARG A 33 8.32 5.03 0.59
CA ARG A 33 8.30 5.91 -0.60
C ARG A 33 8.31 5.12 -1.89
N HIS A 34 9.14 4.07 -1.96
CA HIS A 34 9.19 3.20 -3.13
C HIS A 34 7.83 2.57 -3.43
N GLN A 35 7.14 2.07 -2.40
CA GLN A 35 5.85 1.41 -2.56
C GLN A 35 4.72 2.38 -2.88
N VAL A 36 4.73 3.58 -2.29
CA VAL A 36 3.81 4.67 -2.64
C VAL A 36 3.95 5.05 -4.12
N SER A 37 5.19 5.22 -4.60
CA SER A 37 5.46 5.47 -6.02
C SER A 37 5.01 4.29 -6.89
N ALA A 38 5.28 3.05 -6.48
CA ALA A 38 4.83 1.87 -7.23
C ALA A 38 3.30 1.80 -7.39
N LEU A 39 2.54 2.15 -6.35
CA LEU A 39 1.08 2.18 -6.41
C LEU A 39 0.56 3.32 -7.30
N ARG A 40 1.03 4.55 -7.05
CA ARG A 40 0.61 5.75 -7.80
C ARG A 40 0.99 5.64 -9.27
N ASP A 41 2.27 5.43 -9.55
CA ASP A 41 2.80 5.41 -10.91
C ASP A 41 2.40 4.11 -11.65
N GLY A 42 1.96 3.09 -10.90
CA GLY A 42 1.35 1.86 -11.43
C GLY A 42 -0.11 2.02 -11.85
N GLY A 43 -0.76 3.15 -11.53
CA GLY A 43 -2.12 3.45 -12.00
C GLY A 43 -3.19 3.57 -10.90
N CYS A 44 -2.84 3.49 -9.62
CA CYS A 44 -3.77 3.85 -8.54
C CYS A 44 -3.95 5.37 -8.49
N SER A 45 -5.20 5.82 -8.53
CA SER A 45 -5.56 7.25 -8.49
C SER A 45 -5.61 7.83 -7.07
N GLU A 46 -5.62 6.95 -6.05
CA GLU A 46 -5.55 7.29 -4.64
C GLU A 46 -4.62 6.29 -3.96
N VAL A 47 -3.79 6.75 -3.03
CA VAL A 47 -2.98 5.88 -2.18
C VAL A 47 -3.34 6.10 -0.72
N VAL A 48 -3.86 5.04 -0.10
CA VAL A 48 -4.20 4.98 1.32
C VAL A 48 -3.08 4.25 2.05
N VAL A 49 -2.41 4.94 2.98
CA VAL A 49 -1.34 4.36 3.80
C VAL A 49 -1.86 4.14 5.21
N VAL A 50 -1.97 2.86 5.58
CA VAL A 50 -2.43 2.46 6.91
C VAL A 50 -1.23 2.35 7.85
N VAL A 51 -1.20 3.23 8.84
CA VAL A 51 -0.11 3.38 9.81
C VAL A 51 -0.55 2.97 11.21
N GLY A 52 0.43 2.72 12.09
CA GLY A 52 0.20 2.24 13.45
C GLY A 52 1.40 2.56 14.32
N TYR A 53 2.21 1.56 14.66
CA TYR A 53 3.43 1.79 15.45
C TYR A 53 4.34 2.85 14.77
N ARG A 54 4.71 3.88 15.55
CA ARG A 54 5.53 5.01 15.07
C ARG A 54 4.97 5.68 13.81
N SER A 55 3.64 5.85 13.74
CA SER A 55 2.93 6.48 12.62
C SER A 55 3.48 7.84 12.21
N GLN A 56 3.89 8.66 13.18
CA GLN A 56 4.40 10.01 12.90
C GLN A 56 5.67 10.01 12.05
N ASP A 57 6.55 9.01 12.22
CA ASP A 57 7.77 8.92 11.42
C ASP A 57 7.45 8.60 9.96
N ILE A 58 6.46 7.73 9.73
CA ILE A 58 5.97 7.41 8.37
C ILE A 58 5.31 8.63 7.73
N LYS A 59 4.47 9.36 8.47
CA LYS A 59 3.82 10.59 7.98
C LYS A 59 4.84 11.66 7.61
N THR A 60 5.89 11.81 8.43
CA THR A 60 6.97 12.77 8.18
C THR A 60 7.74 12.40 6.92
N GLU A 61 8.08 11.12 6.76
CA GLU A 61 8.79 10.58 5.59
C GLU A 61 8.01 10.83 4.28
N LEU A 62 6.68 10.88 4.34
CA LEU A 62 5.78 11.05 3.18
C LEU A 62 5.11 12.43 3.13
N SER A 63 5.60 13.42 3.88
CA SER A 63 4.95 14.73 4.06
C SER A 63 4.82 15.58 2.79
N ASP A 64 5.62 15.28 1.76
CA ASP A 64 5.61 15.88 0.43
C ASP A 64 4.75 15.12 -0.59
N GLN A 65 4.05 14.06 -0.17
CA GLN A 65 3.23 13.22 -1.04
C GLN A 65 1.74 13.40 -0.72
N GLU A 66 0.89 13.39 -1.74
CA GLU A 66 -0.57 13.35 -1.56
C GLU A 66 -1.02 11.94 -1.15
N ILE A 67 -1.26 11.75 0.15
CA ILE A 67 -1.55 10.45 0.75
C ILE A 67 -2.73 10.55 1.72
N VAL A 68 -3.63 9.57 1.66
CA VAL A 68 -4.66 9.37 2.69
C VAL A 68 -4.06 8.50 3.79
N PHE A 69 -3.77 9.11 4.94
CA PHE A 69 -3.28 8.37 6.10
C PHE A 69 -4.43 7.83 6.93
N VAL A 70 -4.32 6.56 7.33
CA VAL A 70 -5.26 5.91 8.24
C VAL A 70 -4.49 5.37 9.44
N GLU A 71 -4.81 5.86 10.62
CA GLU A 71 -4.29 5.27 11.86
C GLU A 71 -5.16 4.08 12.25
N ASN A 72 -4.58 2.89 12.26
CA ASN A 72 -5.26 1.70 12.76
C ASN A 72 -4.79 1.42 14.19
N PRO A 73 -5.54 1.77 15.24
CA PRO A 73 -5.14 1.47 16.62
C PRO A 73 -5.09 -0.04 16.91
N ASN A 74 -5.79 -0.84 16.11
CA ASN A 74 -5.91 -2.29 16.25
C ASN A 74 -4.91 -3.05 15.37
N TYR A 75 -3.78 -2.45 14.97
CA TYR A 75 -2.80 -3.10 14.09
C TYR A 75 -2.22 -4.41 14.67
N GLN A 76 -2.27 -4.57 16.00
CA GLN A 76 -1.82 -5.77 16.71
C GLN A 76 -2.72 -6.99 16.49
N SER A 77 -3.99 -6.80 16.10
CA SER A 77 -4.92 -7.91 15.82
C SER A 77 -4.66 -8.60 14.46
N GLY A 78 -3.66 -8.14 13.72
CA GLY A 78 -3.19 -8.74 12.47
C GLY A 78 -3.43 -7.86 11.24
N ARG A 79 -2.94 -8.31 10.08
CA ARG A 79 -2.96 -7.51 8.84
C ARG A 79 -4.38 -7.22 8.33
N VAL A 80 -5.35 -8.09 8.65
CA VAL A 80 -6.75 -7.94 8.22
C VAL A 80 -7.38 -6.66 8.78
N SER A 81 -7.10 -6.28 10.03
CA SER A 81 -7.65 -5.02 10.59
C SER A 81 -7.13 -3.81 9.83
N SER A 82 -5.89 -3.85 9.36
CA SER A 82 -5.29 -2.77 8.56
C SER A 82 -5.89 -2.72 7.16
N ILE A 83 -6.15 -3.88 6.54
CA ILE A 83 -6.82 -3.93 5.23
C ILE A 83 -8.23 -3.33 5.34
N LYS A 84 -9.01 -3.71 6.36
CA LYS A 84 -10.35 -3.16 6.60
C LYS A 84 -10.33 -1.64 6.77
N ALA A 85 -9.45 -1.14 7.65
CA ALA A 85 -9.31 0.29 7.87
C ALA A 85 -8.92 1.05 6.59
N GLY A 86 -8.04 0.46 5.76
CA GLY A 86 -7.68 1.03 4.46
C GLY A 86 -8.84 1.09 3.47
N ILE A 87 -9.66 0.03 3.41
CA ILE A 87 -10.85 -0.03 2.55
C ILE A 87 -11.89 1.02 3.00
N GLU A 88 -12.15 1.11 4.30
CA GLU A 88 -13.13 2.04 4.87
C GLU A 88 -12.77 3.51 4.63
N ALA A 89 -11.48 3.84 4.59
CA ALA A 89 -10.99 5.19 4.33
C ALA A 89 -10.80 5.53 2.84
N SER A 90 -10.86 4.52 1.97
CA SER A 90 -10.69 4.72 0.54
C SER A 90 -11.86 5.50 -0.06
N SER A 91 -11.62 6.20 -1.17
CA SER A 91 -12.62 6.93 -1.91
C SER A 91 -13.83 6.05 -2.28
N THR A 92 -15.03 6.56 -2.04
CA THR A 92 -16.29 5.90 -2.44
C THR A 92 -16.47 5.81 -3.96
N LYS A 93 -15.62 6.51 -4.74
CA LYS A 93 -15.56 6.43 -6.20
C LYS A 93 -14.66 5.29 -6.71
N SER A 94 -13.95 4.60 -5.81
CA SER A 94 -13.05 3.51 -6.16
C SER A 94 -13.84 2.29 -6.64
N ARG A 95 -13.46 1.72 -7.79
CA ARG A 95 -14.05 0.48 -8.32
C ARG A 95 -13.44 -0.79 -7.74
N GLY A 96 -12.30 -0.67 -7.08
CA GLY A 96 -11.57 -1.79 -6.51
C GLY A 96 -10.27 -1.33 -5.87
N PHE A 97 -9.54 -2.28 -5.30
CA PHE A 97 -8.37 -2.00 -4.47
C PHE A 97 -7.15 -2.79 -4.93
N VAL A 98 -5.99 -2.13 -4.95
CA VAL A 98 -4.70 -2.82 -4.99
C VAL A 98 -4.18 -2.96 -3.57
N LEU A 99 -4.08 -4.19 -3.06
CA LEU A 99 -3.60 -4.44 -1.71
C LEU A 99 -2.10 -4.73 -1.72
N LEU A 100 -1.32 -3.98 -0.94
CA LEU A 100 0.13 -4.14 -0.85
C LEU A 100 0.65 -4.01 0.58
N GLY A 101 1.53 -4.93 0.98
CA GLY A 101 2.28 -4.82 2.23
C GLY A 101 3.56 -4.02 2.01
N VAL A 102 3.92 -3.12 2.93
CA VAL A 102 5.15 -2.33 2.81
C VAL A 102 6.40 -3.21 2.71
N ASP A 103 6.40 -4.38 3.36
CA ASP A 103 7.52 -5.32 3.39
C ASP A 103 7.61 -6.25 2.17
N GLN A 104 6.74 -6.05 1.17
CA GLN A 104 6.72 -6.81 -0.08
C GLN A 104 6.96 -5.87 -1.27
N PRO A 105 8.19 -5.31 -1.44
CA PRO A 105 8.47 -4.35 -2.51
C PRO A 105 7.98 -4.85 -3.88
N ARG A 106 7.23 -4.01 -4.59
CA ARG A 106 6.77 -4.26 -5.95
C ARG A 106 7.24 -3.14 -6.87
N THR A 107 7.51 -3.51 -8.11
CA THR A 107 7.83 -2.53 -9.15
C THR A 107 6.54 -1.90 -9.68
N ILE A 108 6.68 -0.71 -10.25
CA ILE A 108 5.63 -0.03 -11.00
C ILE A 108 5.02 -0.99 -12.04
N SER A 109 5.86 -1.72 -12.78
CA SER A 109 5.43 -2.65 -13.82
C SER A 109 4.49 -3.74 -13.31
N ILE A 110 4.76 -4.32 -12.13
CA ILE A 110 3.90 -5.36 -11.54
C ILE A 110 2.53 -4.78 -11.18
N VAL A 111 2.50 -3.58 -10.58
CA VAL A 111 1.24 -2.93 -10.22
C VAL A 111 0.43 -2.60 -11.47
N SER A 112 1.07 -2.02 -12.49
CA SER A 112 0.40 -1.66 -13.74
C SER A 112 -0.12 -2.87 -14.50
N GLU A 113 0.65 -3.97 -14.54
CA GLU A 113 0.23 -5.19 -15.21
C GLU A 113 -0.91 -5.89 -14.45
N LEU A 114 -0.85 -5.89 -13.12
CA LEU A 114 -1.92 -6.42 -12.28
C LEU A 114 -3.24 -5.67 -12.50
N LEU A 115 -3.20 -4.33 -12.47
CA LEU A 115 -4.39 -3.50 -12.71
C LEU A 115 -4.92 -3.68 -14.12
N ARG A 116 -4.05 -3.70 -15.13
CA ARG A 116 -4.43 -3.94 -16.52
C ARG A 116 -5.16 -5.28 -16.66
N ALA A 117 -4.56 -6.37 -16.16
CA ALA A 117 -5.15 -7.70 -16.23
C ALA A 117 -6.48 -7.78 -15.45
N HIS A 118 -6.59 -7.11 -14.31
CA HIS A 118 -7.82 -7.05 -13.52
C HIS A 118 -8.97 -6.37 -14.29
N ILE A 119 -8.67 -5.23 -14.92
CA ILE A 119 -9.63 -4.45 -15.70
C ILE A 119 -10.05 -5.20 -16.98
N GLU A 120 -9.08 -5.74 -17.73
CA GLU A 120 -9.35 -6.43 -19.00
C GLU A 120 -10.21 -7.68 -18.83
N ASN A 121 -10.03 -8.40 -17.72
CA ASN A 121 -10.75 -9.65 -17.45
C ASN A 121 -11.99 -9.47 -16.56
N ASP A 122 -12.34 -8.24 -16.17
CA ASP A 122 -13.44 -7.92 -15.25
C ASP A 122 -13.50 -8.86 -14.03
N SER A 123 -12.33 -9.14 -13.44
CA SER A 123 -12.17 -10.19 -12.44
C SER A 123 -12.55 -9.70 -11.05
N LEU A 124 -13.12 -10.56 -10.20
CA LEU A 124 -13.38 -10.22 -8.80
C LEU A 124 -12.08 -10.07 -7.99
N LEU A 125 -11.09 -10.92 -8.26
CA LEU A 125 -9.78 -10.91 -7.61
C LEU A 125 -8.72 -11.24 -8.65
N THR A 126 -7.62 -10.49 -8.62
CA THR A 126 -6.44 -10.76 -9.45
C THR A 126 -5.22 -10.79 -8.56
N SER A 127 -4.34 -11.77 -8.77
CA SER A 127 -3.08 -11.87 -8.04
C SER A 127 -1.94 -12.20 -9.01
N PRO A 128 -0.75 -11.61 -8.80
CA PRO A 128 0.43 -11.97 -9.59
C PRO A 128 0.92 -13.36 -9.16
N ARG A 129 1.41 -14.15 -10.12
CA ARG A 129 2.02 -15.46 -9.87
C ARG A 129 3.47 -15.49 -10.34
N TYR A 130 4.29 -16.29 -9.66
CA TYR A 130 5.67 -16.54 -10.05
C TYR A 130 5.93 -18.04 -9.96
N GLN A 131 6.25 -18.67 -11.09
CA GLN A 131 6.50 -20.11 -11.21
C GLN A 131 5.30 -21.04 -10.88
N GLY A 132 4.07 -20.55 -11.00
CA GLY A 132 2.83 -21.31 -10.74
C GLY A 132 1.99 -20.71 -9.63
#